data_AF-A0A9W6DSZ6-F1
#
_entry.id   AF-A0A9W6DSZ6-F1
#
_cell.length_a   1.000
_cell.length_b   1.000
_cell.length_c   1.000
_cell.angle_alpha   90.00
_cell.angle_beta   90.00
_cell.angle_gamma   90.00
#
_symmetry.space_group_name_H-M   'P 1'
#
loop_
_entity.id
_entity.type
_entity.pdbx_description
1 polymer ?
#
loop_
_entity_poly.entity_id
_entity_poly.type
_entity_poly.pdbx_seq_one_letter_code
_entity_poly.pdbx_strand_id
1 'polypeptide(L)'
;MASTYDLVNYDSDKEREKNPIVPFANLASAAFFMAGLLHAAGISYGLMGGLAVAFLGSNRATRDVDMAFQAPGKMRDIWRVVEAQPRLIVPNTKLVSNILKVFVRTGPDYDDCVNALPVEVDLIESGFQNSPRELLANRKQISINTRTGVLLIYIIAPIFLMRGKMAAFAGRRRLADMEDIQHLVRIYGSEIRAAVDRLDPEDVTSFLEIVPPATLARWKTFFGR
;
A
#
# COMPACT_ATOMS: atom_id res chain seq x y z
N MET A 1 -24.83 0.74 -6.13
CA MET A 1 -24.41 1.74 -5.13
C MET A 1 -23.74 1.03 -3.98
N ALA A 2 -22.66 1.61 -3.46
CA ALA A 2 -21.95 1.11 -2.29
C ALA A 2 -22.84 1.18 -1.03
N SER A 3 -22.62 0.25 -0.11
CA SER A 3 -23.14 0.38 1.26
C SER A 3 -22.23 1.28 2.09
N THR A 4 -22.71 1.76 3.23
CA THR A 4 -21.92 2.67 4.08
C THR A 4 -21.58 2.08 5.44
N TYR A 5 -20.47 2.51 6.04
CA TYR A 5 -20.16 2.32 7.46
C TYR A 5 -20.10 3.68 8.17
N ASP A 6 -20.36 3.69 9.48
CA ASP A 6 -20.28 4.92 10.27
C ASP A 6 -18.85 5.19 10.71
N LEU A 7 -18.28 6.29 10.21
CA LEU A 7 -16.90 6.67 10.51
C LEU A 7 -16.67 6.99 12.00
N VAL A 8 -17.69 7.50 12.70
CA VAL A 8 -17.58 7.87 14.12
C VAL A 8 -17.56 6.63 15.01
N ASN A 9 -18.32 5.61 14.62
CA ASN A 9 -18.44 4.36 15.36
C ASN A 9 -17.46 3.28 14.88
N TYR A 10 -16.70 3.55 13.83
CA TYR A 10 -15.71 2.63 13.30
C TYR A 10 -14.49 2.55 14.22
N ASP A 11 -14.17 1.34 14.66
CA ASP A 11 -13.03 1.03 15.51
C ASP A 11 -12.10 0.07 14.77
N SER A 12 -10.98 0.59 14.29
CA SER A 12 -10.00 -0.18 13.54
C SER A 12 -9.40 -1.32 14.35
N ASP A 13 -9.28 -1.17 15.68
CA ASP A 13 -8.66 -2.18 16.52
C ASP A 13 -9.62 -3.35 16.77
N LYS A 14 -10.93 -3.07 16.94
CA LYS A 14 -11.95 -4.13 16.99
C LYS A 14 -12.09 -4.91 15.69
N GLU A 15 -12.10 -4.23 14.54
CA GLU A 15 -12.09 -4.94 13.25
C GLU A 15 -10.79 -5.74 13.09
N ARG A 16 -9.70 -5.24 13.66
CA ARG A 16 -8.44 -5.97 13.67
C ARG A 16 -8.48 -7.23 14.52
N GLU A 17 -9.19 -7.24 15.63
CA GLU A 17 -9.40 -8.41 16.48
C GLU A 17 -10.34 -9.44 15.83
N LYS A 18 -11.35 -8.96 15.09
CA LYS A 18 -12.33 -9.82 14.42
C LYS A 18 -11.73 -10.66 13.29
N ASN A 19 -10.85 -10.07 12.48
CA ASN A 19 -10.23 -10.74 11.33
C ASN A 19 -8.70 -10.66 11.39
N PRO A 20 -8.04 -11.23 12.41
CA PRO A 20 -6.63 -10.99 12.74
C PRO A 20 -5.67 -11.32 11.60
N ILE A 21 -6.09 -12.24 10.71
CA ILE A 21 -5.35 -12.65 9.52
C ILE A 21 -6.27 -12.44 8.31
N VAL A 22 -5.78 -11.69 7.33
CA VAL A 22 -6.43 -11.55 6.03
C VAL A 22 -5.67 -12.41 5.02
N PRO A 23 -6.30 -13.40 4.37
CA PRO A 23 -5.62 -14.23 3.39
C PRO A 23 -5.09 -13.39 2.22
N PHE A 24 -3.90 -13.75 1.73
CA PHE A 24 -3.28 -13.05 0.61
C PHE A 24 -4.14 -13.02 -0.65
N ALA A 25 -4.92 -14.08 -0.91
CA ALA A 25 -5.85 -14.13 -2.03
C ALA A 25 -6.92 -13.01 -1.94
N ASN A 26 -7.46 -12.76 -0.73
CA ASN A 26 -8.42 -11.69 -0.49
C ASN A 26 -7.78 -10.31 -0.70
N LEU A 27 -6.55 -10.09 -0.20
CA LEU A 27 -5.80 -8.84 -0.43
C LEU A 27 -5.54 -8.60 -1.91
N ALA A 28 -5.09 -9.62 -2.62
CA ALA A 28 -4.84 -9.55 -4.05
C ALA A 28 -6.13 -9.26 -4.83
N SER A 29 -7.22 -9.97 -4.51
CA SER A 29 -8.54 -9.74 -5.11
C SER A 29 -9.02 -8.30 -4.92
N ALA A 30 -8.92 -7.78 -3.70
CA ALA A 30 -9.28 -6.40 -3.40
C ALA A 30 -8.41 -5.39 -4.16
N ALA A 31 -7.10 -5.61 -4.22
CA ALA A 31 -6.18 -4.76 -4.96
C ALA A 31 -6.47 -4.76 -6.47
N PHE A 32 -6.72 -5.92 -7.08
CA PHE A 32 -7.07 -6.03 -8.50
C PHE A 32 -8.43 -5.42 -8.82
N PHE A 33 -9.42 -5.60 -7.93
CA PHE A 33 -10.72 -4.96 -8.08
C PHE A 33 -10.58 -3.43 -8.10
N MET A 34 -9.86 -2.86 -7.12
CA MET A 34 -9.66 -1.41 -7.05
C MET A 34 -8.79 -0.88 -8.20
N ALA A 35 -7.75 -1.61 -8.59
CA ALA A 35 -6.95 -1.30 -9.77
C ALA A 35 -7.80 -1.23 -11.05
N GLY A 36 -8.65 -2.23 -11.28
CA GLY A 36 -9.57 -2.26 -12.42
C GLY A 36 -10.57 -1.10 -12.39
N LEU A 37 -11.10 -0.79 -11.22
CA LEU A 37 -12.04 0.31 -11.00
C LEU A 37 -11.41 1.68 -11.32
N LEU A 38 -10.22 1.95 -10.81
CA LEU A 38 -9.50 3.20 -11.08
C LEU A 38 -9.07 3.30 -12.55
N HIS A 39 -8.62 2.18 -13.14
CA HIS A 39 -8.25 2.12 -14.54
C HIS A 39 -9.43 2.45 -15.46
N ALA A 40 -10.61 1.85 -15.21
CA ALA A 40 -11.83 2.11 -15.98
C ALA A 40 -12.30 3.58 -15.86
N ALA A 41 -12.01 4.22 -14.73
CA ALA A 41 -12.29 5.64 -14.51
C ALA A 41 -11.22 6.59 -15.08
N GLY A 42 -10.15 6.08 -15.70
CA GLY A 42 -9.03 6.89 -16.20
C GLY A 42 -8.17 7.51 -15.09
N ILE A 43 -8.25 6.97 -13.87
CA ILE A 43 -7.51 7.47 -12.70
C ILE A 43 -6.17 6.72 -12.60
N SER A 44 -5.08 7.48 -12.55
CA SER A 44 -3.75 6.90 -12.34
C SER A 44 -3.61 6.40 -10.91
N TYR A 45 -3.00 5.24 -10.73
CA TYR A 45 -2.80 4.64 -9.41
C TYR A 45 -1.45 3.93 -9.32
N GLY A 46 -1.04 3.61 -8.09
CA GLY A 46 0.05 2.72 -7.77
C GLY A 46 -0.12 2.13 -6.36
N LEU A 47 -0.02 0.80 -6.25
CA LEU A 47 0.03 0.12 -4.97
C LEU A 47 1.25 0.54 -4.15
N MET A 48 1.07 0.61 -2.84
CA MET A 48 2.12 0.92 -1.88
C MET A 48 1.97 0.06 -0.62
N GLY A 49 2.70 0.40 0.44
CA GLY A 49 2.56 -0.24 1.74
C GLY A 49 2.99 -1.70 1.78
N GLY A 50 2.36 -2.49 2.65
CA GLY A 50 2.72 -3.90 2.90
C GLY A 50 2.48 -4.80 1.69
N LEU A 51 1.31 -4.68 1.05
CA LEU A 51 0.95 -5.55 -0.07
C LEU A 51 1.84 -5.34 -1.29
N ALA A 52 2.23 -4.09 -1.60
CA ALA A 52 3.17 -3.82 -2.67
C ALA A 52 4.50 -4.54 -2.45
N VAL A 53 5.02 -4.53 -1.22
CA VAL A 53 6.28 -5.22 -0.87
C VAL A 53 6.10 -6.74 -0.87
N ALA A 54 4.94 -7.26 -0.48
CA ALA A 54 4.62 -8.68 -0.59
C ALA A 54 4.57 -9.15 -2.06
N PHE A 55 3.98 -8.36 -2.96
CA PHE A 55 4.00 -8.61 -4.41
C PHE A 55 5.42 -8.60 -5.01
N LEU A 56 6.37 -7.95 -4.35
CA LEU A 56 7.78 -7.96 -4.71
C LEU A 56 8.57 -9.14 -4.12
N GLY A 57 7.88 -10.05 -3.40
CA GLY A 57 8.45 -11.29 -2.87
C GLY A 57 8.77 -11.26 -1.37
N SER A 58 8.28 -10.28 -0.61
CA SER A 58 8.36 -10.32 0.85
C SER A 58 7.38 -11.34 1.42
N ASN A 59 7.80 -12.07 2.46
CA ASN A 59 6.96 -13.05 3.16
C ASN A 59 6.16 -12.43 4.31
N ARG A 60 6.23 -11.11 4.48
CA ARG A 60 5.55 -10.40 5.55
C ARG A 60 4.03 -10.42 5.35
N ALA A 61 3.30 -10.75 6.40
CA ALA A 61 1.84 -10.58 6.43
C ALA A 61 1.46 -9.09 6.44
N THR A 62 0.46 -8.74 5.63
CA THR A 62 -0.23 -7.46 5.66
C THR A 62 -1.74 -7.72 5.75
N ARG A 63 -2.53 -6.70 6.09
CA ARG A 63 -3.96 -6.88 6.35
C ARG A 63 -4.86 -5.96 5.54
N ASP A 64 -4.24 -4.94 4.96
CA ASP A 64 -4.82 -3.85 4.22
C ASP A 64 -4.10 -3.71 2.87
N VAL A 65 -4.75 -2.95 1.99
CA VAL A 65 -4.23 -2.55 0.69
C VAL A 65 -4.05 -1.04 0.69
N ASP A 66 -2.82 -0.57 0.56
CA ASP A 66 -2.55 0.86 0.36
C ASP A 66 -2.40 1.14 -1.15
N MET A 67 -3.14 2.11 -1.66
CA MET A 67 -3.09 2.49 -3.06
C MET A 67 -3.08 4.02 -3.22
N ALA A 68 -1.98 4.53 -3.75
CA ALA A 68 -1.91 5.92 -4.18
C ALA A 68 -2.74 6.11 -5.45
N PHE A 69 -3.47 7.22 -5.56
CA PHE A 69 -4.20 7.62 -6.77
C PHE A 69 -3.89 9.07 -7.14
N GLN A 70 -4.00 9.41 -8.43
CA GLN A 70 -3.86 10.77 -8.97
C GLN A 70 -5.02 11.00 -9.94
N ALA A 71 -5.93 11.89 -9.55
CA ALA A 71 -7.11 12.27 -10.32
C ALA A 71 -7.21 13.81 -10.41
N PRO A 72 -7.61 14.39 -11.56
CA PRO A 72 -7.73 15.85 -11.70
C PRO A 72 -8.67 16.49 -10.68
N GLY A 73 -9.82 15.87 -10.40
CA GLY A 73 -10.76 16.29 -9.37
C GLY A 73 -10.45 15.77 -7.97
N LYS A 74 -9.27 15.17 -7.75
CA LYS A 74 -8.82 14.66 -6.45
C LYS A 74 -9.85 13.72 -5.82
N MET A 75 -10.12 13.88 -4.53
CA MET A 75 -11.16 13.16 -3.79
C MET A 75 -12.54 13.17 -4.41
N ARG A 76 -12.96 14.25 -5.09
CA ARG A 76 -14.30 14.31 -5.71
C ARG A 76 -14.48 13.21 -6.75
N ASP A 77 -13.45 12.96 -7.57
CA ASP A 77 -13.53 11.97 -8.63
C ASP A 77 -13.46 10.54 -8.04
N ILE A 78 -12.68 10.34 -6.97
CA ILE A 78 -12.66 9.08 -6.22
C ILE A 78 -14.02 8.77 -5.61
N TRP A 79 -14.66 9.73 -4.95
CA TRP A 79 -15.99 9.56 -4.36
C TRP A 79 -17.02 9.12 -5.41
N ARG A 80 -17.04 9.76 -6.59
CA ARG A 80 -17.93 9.38 -7.70
C ARG A 80 -17.74 7.92 -8.12
N VAL A 81 -16.49 7.47 -8.15
CA VAL A 81 -16.14 6.10 -8.54
C VAL A 81 -16.58 5.10 -7.47
N VAL A 82 -16.25 5.35 -6.19
CA VAL A 82 -16.50 4.37 -5.13
C VAL A 82 -17.98 4.26 -4.75
N GLU A 83 -18.74 5.36 -4.77
CA GLU A 83 -20.17 5.35 -4.41
C GLU A 83 -21.02 4.51 -5.38
N ALA A 84 -20.61 4.44 -6.64
CA ALA A 84 -21.31 3.66 -7.65
C ALA A 84 -21.20 2.14 -7.41
N GLN A 85 -20.14 1.68 -6.71
CA GLN A 85 -19.77 0.26 -6.69
C GLN A 85 -20.46 -0.55 -5.59
N PRO A 86 -21.33 -1.53 -5.92
CA PRO A 86 -22.03 -2.34 -4.92
C PRO A 86 -21.09 -3.25 -4.10
N ARG A 87 -19.93 -3.59 -4.65
CA ARG A 87 -18.91 -4.39 -3.96
C ARG A 87 -18.18 -3.63 -2.85
N LEU A 88 -18.36 -2.32 -2.76
CA LEU A 88 -17.70 -1.47 -1.78
C LEU A 88 -18.57 -1.19 -0.54
N ILE A 89 -17.87 -1.03 0.58
CA ILE A 89 -18.36 -0.39 1.79
C ILE A 89 -17.55 0.90 1.96
N VAL A 90 -18.22 2.05 1.96
CA VAL A 90 -17.58 3.38 2.02
C VAL A 90 -17.99 4.13 3.30
N PRO A 91 -17.26 5.17 3.73
CA PRO A 91 -17.71 5.96 4.88
C PRO A 91 -19.05 6.64 4.57
N ASN A 92 -19.91 6.77 5.57
CA ASN A 92 -21.17 7.52 5.48
C ASN A 92 -20.98 9.05 5.38
N THR A 93 -19.76 9.54 5.56
CA THR A 93 -19.42 10.98 5.49
C THR A 93 -18.29 11.23 4.51
N LYS A 94 -18.36 12.37 3.81
CA LYS A 94 -17.35 12.84 2.85
C LYS A 94 -16.38 13.84 3.48
N LEU A 95 -15.87 13.55 4.68
CA LEU A 95 -14.88 14.43 5.30
C LEU A 95 -13.69 14.61 4.35
N VAL A 96 -13.22 15.85 4.22
CA VAL A 96 -12.07 16.18 3.36
C VAL A 96 -10.82 15.63 4.03
N SER A 97 -10.41 14.44 3.57
CA SER A 97 -9.17 13.78 3.92
C SER A 97 -8.42 13.45 2.64
N ASN A 98 -7.09 13.44 2.69
CA ASN A 98 -6.25 12.98 1.58
C ASN A 98 -6.17 11.45 1.52
N ILE A 99 -6.90 10.76 2.40
CA ILE A 99 -6.99 9.31 2.50
C ILE A 99 -8.47 8.95 2.63
N LEU A 100 -8.93 8.06 1.77
CA LEU A 100 -10.25 7.46 1.82
C LEU A 100 -10.11 5.97 2.11
N LYS A 101 -10.54 5.56 3.30
CA LYS A 101 -10.65 4.15 3.67
C LYS A 101 -11.96 3.57 3.13
N VAL A 102 -11.86 2.51 2.36
CA VAL A 102 -13.00 1.73 1.87
C VAL A 102 -12.79 0.26 2.18
N PHE A 103 -13.86 -0.53 2.17
CA PHE A 103 -13.74 -1.98 2.23
C PHE A 103 -14.25 -2.63 0.95
N VAL A 104 -13.45 -3.53 0.40
CA VAL A 104 -13.84 -4.36 -0.73
C VAL A 104 -14.39 -5.67 -0.20
N ARG A 105 -15.63 -6.01 -0.56
CA ARG A 105 -16.16 -7.35 -0.28
C ARG A 105 -15.42 -8.37 -1.13
N THR A 106 -14.86 -9.38 -0.48
CA THR A 106 -14.18 -10.52 -1.12
C THR A 106 -14.80 -11.82 -0.63
N GLY A 107 -14.68 -12.89 -1.40
CA GLY A 107 -15.32 -14.18 -1.11
C GLY A 107 -16.06 -14.75 -2.32
N PRO A 108 -16.66 -15.95 -2.18
CA PRO A 108 -17.22 -16.72 -3.30
C PRO A 108 -18.30 -16.00 -4.11
N ASP A 109 -19.01 -15.04 -3.50
CA ASP A 109 -20.03 -14.23 -4.17
C ASP A 109 -19.45 -13.15 -5.10
N TYR A 110 -18.14 -12.88 -5.01
CA TYR A 110 -17.48 -11.77 -5.69
C TYR A 110 -16.25 -12.18 -6.51
N ASP A 111 -15.55 -13.23 -6.09
CA ASP A 111 -14.26 -13.65 -6.61
C ASP A 111 -13.92 -15.11 -6.20
N ASP A 112 -12.72 -15.58 -6.57
CA ASP A 112 -12.24 -16.92 -6.25
C ASP A 112 -11.71 -17.07 -4.81
N CYS A 113 -11.96 -16.12 -3.90
CA CYS A 113 -11.53 -16.23 -2.52
C CYS A 113 -12.48 -17.15 -1.75
N VAL A 114 -11.88 -18.08 -0.98
CA VAL A 114 -12.65 -19.02 -0.15
C VAL A 114 -13.35 -18.31 1.00
N ASN A 115 -12.68 -17.34 1.63
CA ASN A 115 -13.20 -16.66 2.80
C ASN A 115 -13.98 -15.42 2.39
N ALA A 116 -15.22 -15.31 2.85
CA ALA A 116 -16.02 -14.11 2.71
C ALA A 116 -15.64 -13.08 3.78
N LEU A 117 -14.94 -12.01 3.41
CA LEU A 117 -14.61 -10.93 4.33
C LEU A 117 -14.41 -9.58 3.61
N PRO A 118 -14.69 -8.45 4.28
CA PRO A 118 -14.32 -7.14 3.80
C PRO A 118 -12.82 -6.90 3.96
N VAL A 119 -12.14 -6.53 2.89
CA VAL A 119 -10.72 -6.14 2.89
C VAL A 119 -10.60 -4.63 2.90
N GLU A 120 -9.84 -4.10 3.85
CA GLU A 120 -9.55 -2.68 3.96
C GLU A 120 -8.65 -2.20 2.82
N VAL A 121 -9.03 -1.10 2.19
CA VAL A 121 -8.24 -0.41 1.17
C VAL A 121 -8.15 1.07 1.51
N ASP A 122 -6.93 1.56 1.65
CA ASP A 122 -6.63 2.98 1.81
C ASP A 122 -6.27 3.61 0.47
N LEU A 123 -7.19 4.43 -0.05
CA LEU A 123 -6.99 5.25 -1.23
C LEU A 123 -6.34 6.57 -0.83
N ILE A 124 -5.08 6.74 -1.19
CA ILE A 124 -4.23 7.85 -0.75
C ILE A 124 -4.01 8.82 -1.91
N GLU A 125 -4.29 10.10 -1.73
CA GLU A 125 -4.02 11.11 -2.76
C GLU A 125 -2.51 11.21 -3.01
N SER A 126 -2.11 11.22 -4.28
CA SER A 126 -0.71 11.34 -4.70
C SER A 126 -0.03 12.54 -4.03
N GLY A 127 1.14 12.30 -3.44
CA GLY A 127 1.91 13.29 -2.68
C GLY A 127 1.71 13.23 -1.16
N PHE A 128 0.80 12.41 -0.66
CA PHE A 128 0.60 12.14 0.76
C PHE A 128 1.15 10.76 1.17
N GLN A 129 1.43 10.57 2.46
CA GLN A 129 1.95 9.30 3.03
C GLN A 129 3.17 8.73 2.28
N ASN A 130 4.11 9.59 1.85
CA ASN A 130 5.29 9.20 1.06
C ASN A 130 4.98 8.64 -0.35
N SER A 131 3.76 8.77 -0.85
CA SER A 131 3.47 8.51 -2.26
C SER A 131 4.08 9.61 -3.17
N PRO A 132 4.43 9.29 -4.42
CA PRO A 132 4.87 10.30 -5.38
C PRO A 132 3.74 11.28 -5.71
N ARG A 133 4.10 12.54 -5.99
CA ARG A 133 3.16 13.54 -6.53
C ARG A 133 2.74 13.21 -7.98
N GLU A 134 3.68 12.72 -8.77
CA GLU A 134 3.47 12.33 -10.17
C GLU A 134 3.53 10.80 -10.30
N LEU A 135 2.37 10.12 -10.25
CA LEU A 135 2.29 8.68 -10.28
C LEU A 135 2.73 8.09 -11.62
N LEU A 136 2.35 8.70 -12.76
CA LEU A 136 2.68 8.17 -14.08
C LEU A 136 4.18 7.98 -14.30
N ALA A 137 4.99 8.92 -13.80
CA ALA A 137 6.45 8.88 -13.91
C ALA A 137 7.12 8.06 -12.79
N ASN A 138 6.40 7.74 -11.71
CA ASN A 138 6.95 7.13 -10.50
C ASN A 138 6.20 5.85 -10.10
N ARG A 139 5.73 5.10 -11.09
CA ARG A 139 5.13 3.78 -10.91
C ARG A 139 5.74 2.78 -11.87
N LYS A 140 5.67 1.50 -11.50
CA LYS A 140 6.14 0.38 -12.29
C LYS A 140 5.03 -0.64 -12.42
N GLN A 141 4.81 -1.14 -13.64
CA GLN A 141 3.94 -2.27 -13.85
C GLN A 141 4.67 -3.56 -13.47
N ILE A 142 4.02 -4.41 -12.70
CA ILE A 142 4.51 -5.74 -12.34
C ILE A 142 3.50 -6.80 -12.75
N SER A 143 3.99 -8.01 -12.96
CA SER A 143 3.18 -9.20 -13.27
C SER A 143 3.03 -10.05 -12.02
N ILE A 144 1.79 -10.41 -11.69
CA ILE A 144 1.46 -11.27 -10.56
C ILE A 144 0.84 -12.55 -11.10
N ASN A 145 1.44 -13.69 -10.73
CA ASN A 145 0.87 -14.99 -11.03
C ASN A 145 -0.29 -15.26 -10.07
N THR A 146 -1.50 -15.39 -10.60
CA THR A 146 -2.70 -15.79 -9.87
C THR A 146 -3.13 -17.19 -10.32
N ARG A 147 -4.14 -17.76 -9.66
CA ARG A 147 -4.73 -19.05 -10.07
C ARG A 147 -5.40 -18.98 -11.44
N THR A 148 -5.87 -17.79 -11.84
CA THR A 148 -6.61 -17.55 -13.09
C THR A 148 -5.74 -17.02 -14.22
N GLY A 149 -4.45 -16.77 -13.96
CA GLY A 149 -3.47 -16.34 -14.96
C GLY A 149 -2.51 -15.28 -14.45
N VAL A 150 -1.83 -14.61 -15.38
CA VAL A 150 -0.97 -13.48 -15.05
C VAL A 150 -1.79 -12.20 -15.08
N LEU A 151 -1.85 -11.50 -13.96
CA LEU A 151 -2.48 -10.17 -13.88
C LEU A 151 -1.42 -9.09 -13.75
N LEU A 152 -1.69 -7.93 -14.35
CA LEU A 152 -0.79 -6.78 -14.30
C LEU A 152 -1.31 -5.76 -13.29
N ILE A 153 -0.40 -5.18 -12.51
CA ILE A 153 -0.74 -4.10 -11.56
C ILE A 153 0.40 -3.09 -11.47
N TYR A 154 0.06 -1.83 -11.20
CA TYR A 154 1.05 -0.80 -10.94
C TYR A 154 1.37 -0.74 -9.45
N ILE A 155 2.66 -0.74 -9.11
CA ILE A 155 3.19 -0.36 -7.80
C ILE A 155 3.90 0.99 -7.91
N ILE A 156 3.98 1.77 -6.83
CA ILE A 156 4.84 2.96 -6.83
C ILE A 156 6.32 2.54 -6.90
N ALA A 157 7.17 3.42 -7.44
CA ALA A 157 8.59 3.11 -7.62
C ALA A 157 9.26 2.72 -6.29
N PRO A 158 10.17 1.72 -6.28
CA PRO A 158 10.84 1.20 -5.09
C PRO A 158 11.39 2.25 -4.12
N ILE A 159 11.89 3.38 -4.61
CA ILE A 159 12.38 4.47 -3.75
C ILE A 159 11.27 5.06 -2.85
N PHE A 160 10.03 5.16 -3.34
CA PHE A 160 8.92 5.65 -2.51
C PHE A 160 8.43 4.59 -1.51
N LEU A 161 8.47 3.31 -1.89
CA LEU A 161 8.26 2.22 -0.93
C LEU A 161 9.31 2.28 0.20
N MET A 162 10.58 2.48 -0.16
CA MET A 162 11.67 2.63 0.80
C MET A 162 11.43 3.82 1.73
N ARG A 163 11.12 5.01 1.19
CA ARG A 163 10.80 6.20 2.01
C ARG A 163 9.67 5.94 2.99
N GLY A 164 8.57 5.35 2.53
CA GLY A 164 7.44 5.01 3.39
C GLY A 164 7.81 4.04 4.53
N LYS A 165 8.66 3.05 4.24
CA LYS A 165 9.12 2.09 5.25
C LYS A 165 10.13 2.68 6.22
N MET A 166 11.03 3.54 5.75
CA MET A 166 12.00 4.25 6.59
C MET A 166 11.29 5.18 7.59
N ALA A 167 10.34 6.00 7.11
CA ALA A 167 9.53 6.88 7.95
C ALA A 167 8.68 6.09 8.97
N ALA A 168 8.05 4.99 8.52
CA ALA A 168 7.34 4.11 9.43
C ALA A 168 8.28 3.50 10.48
N PHE A 169 9.45 3.01 10.08
CA PHE A 169 10.42 2.44 11.01
C PHE A 169 10.88 3.47 12.05
N ALA A 170 11.20 4.69 11.63
CA ALA A 170 11.59 5.78 12.53
C ALA A 170 10.50 6.07 13.58
N GLY A 171 9.23 6.13 13.15
CA GLY A 171 8.11 6.46 14.03
C GLY A 171 7.67 5.36 15.01
N ARG A 172 7.72 4.07 14.60
CA ARG A 172 7.18 2.96 15.42
C ARG A 172 8.16 1.83 15.73
N ARG A 173 9.36 1.84 15.17
CA ARG A 173 10.45 0.86 15.41
C ARG A 173 10.01 -0.60 15.32
N ARG A 174 9.11 -0.93 14.38
CA ARG A 174 8.60 -2.30 14.22
C ARG A 174 9.57 -3.14 13.38
N LEU A 175 9.84 -4.36 13.84
CA LEU A 175 10.69 -5.33 13.15
C LEU A 175 10.26 -5.54 11.69
N ALA A 176 8.95 -5.60 11.46
CA ALA A 176 8.38 -5.82 10.13
C ALA A 176 8.73 -4.71 9.13
N ASP A 177 8.97 -3.46 9.57
CA ASP A 177 9.42 -2.38 8.68
C ASP A 177 10.90 -2.50 8.37
N MET A 178 11.72 -2.95 9.33
CA MET A 178 13.11 -3.29 9.08
C MET A 178 13.23 -4.44 8.06
N GLU A 179 12.42 -5.49 8.19
CA GLU A 179 12.39 -6.61 7.23
C GLU A 179 12.03 -6.12 5.82
N ASP A 180 11.06 -5.22 5.68
CA ASP A 180 10.70 -4.64 4.40
C ASP A 180 11.84 -3.77 3.81
N ILE A 181 12.53 -2.96 4.63
CA ILE A 181 13.70 -2.17 4.21
C ILE A 181 14.81 -3.11 3.71
N GLN A 182 15.11 -4.16 4.46
CA GLN A 182 16.11 -5.17 4.10
C GLN A 182 15.74 -5.88 2.80
N HIS A 183 14.47 -6.25 2.65
CA HIS A 183 13.95 -6.88 1.45
C HIS A 183 14.09 -5.97 0.22
N LEU A 184 13.67 -4.70 0.34
CA LEU A 184 13.76 -3.72 -0.74
C LEU A 184 15.20 -3.47 -1.16
N VAL A 185 16.15 -3.33 -0.22
CA VAL A 185 17.58 -3.20 -0.57
C VAL A 185 18.13 -4.45 -1.25
N ARG A 186 17.69 -5.64 -0.85
CA ARG A 186 18.14 -6.90 -1.47
C ARG A 186 17.71 -7.00 -2.94
N ILE A 187 16.49 -6.56 -3.27
CA ILE A 187 15.92 -6.71 -4.62
C ILE A 187 16.21 -5.48 -5.51
N TYR A 188 16.13 -4.28 -4.93
CA TYR A 188 16.20 -2.98 -5.63
C TYR A 188 17.36 -2.11 -5.17
N GLY A 189 18.40 -2.71 -4.58
CA GLY A 189 19.51 -1.97 -3.96
C GLY A 189 20.20 -0.98 -4.88
N SER A 190 20.41 -1.32 -6.16
CA SER A 190 21.02 -0.41 -7.14
C SER A 190 20.13 0.80 -7.44
N GLU A 191 18.83 0.58 -7.67
CA GLU A 191 17.85 1.64 -7.94
C GLU A 191 17.70 2.57 -6.73
N ILE A 192 17.58 1.99 -5.54
CA ILE A 192 17.47 2.75 -4.29
C ILE A 192 18.77 3.52 -4.02
N ARG A 193 19.94 2.91 -4.27
CA ARG A 193 21.22 3.58 -4.07
C ARG A 193 21.40 4.78 -5.00
N ALA A 194 20.94 4.67 -6.25
CA ALA A 194 20.99 5.77 -7.22
C ALA A 194 20.11 6.97 -6.82
N ALA A 195 19.19 6.78 -5.87
CA ALA A 195 18.22 7.78 -5.42
C ALA A 195 18.28 7.98 -3.89
N VAL A 196 19.39 7.62 -3.25
CA VAL A 196 19.52 7.60 -1.78
C VAL A 196 19.46 9.00 -1.16
N ASP A 197 19.85 10.01 -1.93
CA ASP A 197 19.74 11.44 -1.61
C ASP A 197 18.29 11.92 -1.44
N ARG A 198 17.32 11.13 -1.94
CA ARG A 198 15.88 11.40 -1.79
C ARG A 198 15.28 10.81 -0.51
N LEU A 199 16.07 10.10 0.29
CA LEU A 199 15.65 9.60 1.61
C LEU A 199 15.80 10.71 2.66
N ASP A 200 14.96 10.68 3.69
CA ASP A 200 15.10 11.59 4.82
C ASP A 200 16.36 11.23 5.64
N PRO A 201 17.30 12.18 5.85
CA PRO A 201 18.45 12.01 6.72
C PRO A 201 18.14 11.47 8.12
N GLU A 202 17.03 11.92 8.73
CA GLU A 202 16.65 11.56 10.10
C GLU A 202 16.13 10.12 10.16
N ASP A 203 15.34 9.70 9.16
CA ASP A 203 14.88 8.32 9.04
C ASP A 203 16.06 7.35 8.83
N VAL A 204 17.02 7.74 7.98
CA VAL A 204 18.25 6.96 7.74
C VAL A 204 19.06 6.83 9.03
N THR A 205 19.21 7.92 9.78
CA THR A 205 19.93 7.91 11.06
C THR A 205 19.22 6.98 12.06
N SER A 206 17.91 7.13 12.22
CA SER A 206 17.08 6.28 13.08
C SER A 206 17.19 4.79 12.72
N PHE A 207 17.29 4.46 11.43
CA PHE A 207 17.53 3.09 10.99
C PHE A 207 18.93 2.59 11.40
N LEU A 208 19.97 3.39 11.16
CA LEU A 208 21.36 3.04 11.45
C LEU A 208 21.64 2.87 12.96
N GLU A 209 20.89 3.54 13.83
CA GLU A 209 21.01 3.36 15.29
C GLU A 209 20.53 2.00 15.80
N ILE A 210 19.63 1.34 15.06
CA ILE A 210 18.97 0.11 15.50
C ILE A 210 19.55 -1.13 14.81
N VAL A 211 20.17 -0.99 13.63
CA VAL A 211 20.77 -2.14 12.95
C VAL A 211 21.87 -2.80 13.80
N PRO A 212 21.99 -4.14 13.78
CA PRO A 212 23.01 -4.84 14.56
C PRO A 212 24.42 -4.35 14.21
N PRO A 213 25.34 -4.20 15.20
CA PRO A 213 26.71 -3.73 14.97
C PRO A 213 27.45 -4.50 13.86
N ALA A 214 27.21 -5.82 13.78
CA ALA A 214 27.78 -6.70 12.76
C ALA A 214 27.43 -6.30 11.31
N THR A 215 26.34 -5.57 11.10
CA THR A 215 25.88 -5.14 9.77
C THR A 215 25.96 -3.62 9.55
N LEU A 216 26.31 -2.86 10.59
CA LEU A 216 26.29 -1.39 10.58
C LEU A 216 27.17 -0.81 9.48
N ALA A 217 28.39 -1.30 9.32
CA ALA A 217 29.33 -0.81 8.30
C ALA A 217 28.75 -0.97 6.88
N ARG A 218 28.07 -2.09 6.59
CA ARG A 218 27.40 -2.33 5.31
C ARG A 218 26.31 -1.30 5.06
N TRP A 219 25.49 -1.02 6.07
CA TRP A 219 24.37 -0.08 5.96
C TRP A 219 24.86 1.37 5.84
N LYS A 220 25.88 1.77 6.60
CA LYS A 220 26.55 3.06 6.45
C LYS A 220 27.07 3.28 5.04
N THR A 221 27.82 2.29 4.52
CA THR A 221 28.27 2.32 3.12
C THR A 221 27.11 2.39 2.16
N PHE A 222 26.02 1.63 2.36
CA PHE A 222 24.82 1.65 1.52
C PHE A 222 24.14 3.02 1.49
N PHE A 223 23.99 3.68 2.63
CA PHE A 223 23.33 4.97 2.74
C PHE A 223 24.26 6.18 2.56
N GLY A 224 25.57 5.96 2.39
CA GLY A 224 26.55 7.04 2.24
C GLY A 224 26.76 7.84 3.52
N ARG A 225 26.78 7.16 4.68
CA ARG A 225 26.95 7.73 6.02
C ARG A 225 28.20 7.21 6.72
#